data_AF-A0A952N8J4-F1
#
_entry.id   AF-A0A952N8J4-F1
#
_cell.length_a   1.000
_cell.length_b   1.000
_cell.length_c   1.000
_cell.angle_alpha   90.00
_cell.angle_beta   90.00
_cell.angle_gamma   90.00
#
_symmetry.space_group_name_H-M   'P 1'
#
loop_
_entity.id
_entity.type
_entity.pdbx_description
1 polymer ?
#
loop_
_entity_poly.entity_id
_entity_poly.type
_entity_poly.pdbx_seq_one_letter_code
_entity_poly.pdbx_strand_id
1 'polypeptide(L)'
;KYLYTTLSYNLLSAIIENVTGLYFEEYLKKFIFDPAGMKNTYLDYYNVIIPYRAPMYTRNKKRVLENAPLADHSIKLAGGGIISSVEDLLKFGNAILNNTLLKSATIDSMLKPLVLPNGNTRNYGLGFSFTDSTSKRFYFGHTGAWNSADLQIYPKEKVVIAHVMNYRDRYPENPSNYIASIYFRDTTESLKKPISDFYFQIGTRFGLDSVFSLHETIKTDSTINFSKREWMFLASDLENNNYIQDAIITYIKILEMFPETTDVLLALGNAYLKDKNEGLALKNFRRVLQLEPNNQQAAIQIKKLTGN
;
A
#
# COMPACT_ATOMS: atom_id res chain seq x y z
N LYS A 1 16.33 -10.05 10.29
CA LYS A 1 15.37 -9.05 9.76
C LYS A 1 14.55 -9.69 8.64
N TYR A 2 13.31 -9.24 8.43
CA TYR A 2 12.52 -9.61 7.25
C TYR A 2 12.57 -8.46 6.25
N LEU A 3 12.83 -8.77 4.98
CA LEU A 3 12.80 -7.83 3.87
C LEU A 3 11.98 -8.44 2.74
N TYR A 4 10.85 -7.82 2.41
CA TYR A 4 10.06 -8.24 1.27
C TYR A 4 10.82 -7.91 -0.02
N THR A 5 10.94 -8.89 -0.92
CA THR A 5 11.59 -8.69 -2.22
C THR A 5 10.88 -9.49 -3.31
N THR A 6 10.43 -8.77 -4.34
CA THR A 6 9.85 -9.33 -5.56
C THR A 6 10.82 -10.29 -6.25
N LEU A 7 12.12 -10.01 -6.23
CA LEU A 7 13.13 -10.79 -6.94
C LEU A 7 13.31 -12.20 -6.36
N SER A 8 13.03 -12.40 -5.06
CA SER A 8 13.08 -13.75 -4.48
C SER A 8 12.02 -14.68 -5.08
N TYR A 9 10.88 -14.14 -5.54
CA TYR A 9 9.87 -14.94 -6.22
C TYR A 9 10.28 -15.32 -7.65
N ASN A 10 11.09 -14.51 -8.33
CA ASN A 10 11.69 -14.90 -9.61
C ASN A 10 12.68 -16.05 -9.46
N LEU A 11 13.41 -16.10 -8.34
CA LEU A 11 14.25 -17.26 -8.05
C LEU A 11 13.40 -18.52 -7.83
N LEU A 12 12.24 -18.39 -7.16
CA LEU A 12 11.31 -19.51 -6.99
C LEU A 12 10.76 -20.01 -8.34
N SER A 13 10.49 -19.13 -9.31
CA SER A 13 10.09 -19.61 -10.65
C SER A 13 11.21 -20.39 -11.34
N ALA A 14 12.46 -19.93 -11.24
CA ALA A 14 13.59 -20.68 -11.80
C ALA A 14 13.75 -22.07 -11.14
N ILE A 15 13.49 -22.18 -9.83
CA ILE A 15 13.47 -23.47 -9.13
C ILE A 15 12.34 -24.36 -9.66
N ILE A 16 11.13 -23.82 -9.88
CA ILE A 16 10.02 -24.56 -10.47
C ILE A 16 10.40 -25.09 -11.85
N GLU A 17 10.97 -24.25 -12.71
CA GLU A 17 11.40 -24.66 -14.06
C GLU A 17 12.47 -25.75 -13.99
N ASN A 18 13.47 -25.60 -13.11
CA ASN A 18 14.54 -26.57 -12.95
C ASN A 18 14.04 -27.94 -12.45
N VAL A 19 13.12 -27.94 -11.48
CA VAL A 19 12.60 -29.18 -10.87
C VAL A 19 11.61 -29.90 -11.79
N THR A 20 10.81 -29.15 -12.55
CA THR A 20 9.70 -29.71 -13.34
C THR A 20 10.04 -29.92 -14.80
N GLY A 21 11.05 -29.23 -15.32
CA GLY A 21 11.39 -29.18 -16.73
C GLY A 21 10.38 -28.43 -17.61
N LEU A 22 9.38 -27.77 -17.01
CA LEU A 22 8.39 -26.94 -17.70
C LEU A 22 8.78 -25.48 -17.61
N TYR A 23 8.43 -24.68 -18.63
CA TYR A 23 8.50 -23.23 -18.48
C TYR A 23 7.51 -22.76 -17.41
N PHE A 24 7.84 -21.67 -16.71
CA PHE A 24 7.03 -21.18 -15.60
C PHE A 24 5.57 -20.90 -16.00
N GLU A 25 5.34 -20.34 -17.19
CA GLU A 25 4.00 -20.10 -17.73
C GLU A 25 3.22 -21.41 -17.93
N GLU A 26 3.86 -22.43 -18.49
CA GLU A 26 3.25 -23.75 -18.71
C GLU A 26 2.90 -24.43 -17.39
N TYR A 27 3.78 -24.32 -16.39
CA TYR A 27 3.54 -24.82 -15.05
C TYR A 27 2.31 -24.14 -14.42
N LEU A 28 2.25 -22.81 -14.44
CA LEU A 28 1.11 -22.06 -13.92
C LEU A 28 -0.18 -22.46 -14.63
N LYS A 29 -0.16 -22.54 -15.97
CA LYS A 29 -1.34 -22.93 -16.74
C LYS A 29 -1.83 -24.32 -16.34
N LYS A 30 -0.93 -25.31 -16.33
CA LYS A 30 -1.26 -26.72 -16.10
C LYS A 30 -1.69 -27.04 -14.67
N PHE A 31 -1.02 -26.45 -13.68
CA PHE A 31 -1.18 -26.83 -12.27
C PHE A 31 -1.98 -25.83 -11.45
N ILE A 32 -2.16 -24.60 -11.93
CA ILE A 32 -2.87 -23.53 -11.20
C ILE A 32 -4.08 -23.04 -11.98
N PHE A 33 -3.88 -22.48 -13.18
CA PHE A 33 -4.95 -21.78 -13.89
C PHE A 33 -6.02 -22.73 -14.43
N ASP A 34 -5.64 -23.80 -15.13
CA ASP A 34 -6.60 -24.75 -15.67
C ASP A 34 -7.39 -25.48 -14.56
N PRO A 35 -6.75 -26.00 -13.48
CA PRO A 35 -7.49 -26.64 -12.38
C PRO A 35 -8.41 -25.68 -11.62
N ALA A 36 -8.03 -24.41 -11.47
CA ALA A 36 -8.88 -23.39 -10.86
C ALA A 36 -9.91 -22.79 -11.84
N GLY A 37 -9.83 -23.08 -13.14
CA GLY A 37 -10.71 -22.51 -14.17
C GLY A 37 -10.45 -21.02 -14.47
N MET A 38 -9.23 -20.54 -14.27
CA MET A 38 -8.79 -19.17 -14.47
C MET A 38 -8.42 -18.89 -15.94
N LYS A 39 -9.43 -18.73 -16.80
CA LYS A 39 -9.26 -18.65 -18.27
C LYS A 39 -8.77 -17.30 -18.78
N ASN A 40 -8.83 -16.27 -17.95
CA ASN A 40 -8.50 -14.88 -18.26
C ASN A 40 -7.33 -14.39 -17.38
N THR A 41 -6.37 -15.28 -17.12
CA THR A 41 -5.17 -14.99 -16.31
C THR A 41 -3.92 -15.30 -17.12
N TYR A 42 -3.00 -14.34 -17.17
CA TYR A 42 -1.86 -14.35 -18.08
C TYR A 42 -0.60 -13.81 -17.41
N LEU A 43 0.56 -14.08 -18.00
CA LEU A 43 1.80 -13.36 -17.72
C LEU A 43 1.81 -12.02 -18.48
N ASP A 44 2.19 -10.94 -17.80
CA ASP A 44 2.16 -9.56 -18.31
C ASP A 44 3.44 -9.24 -19.11
N TYR A 45 3.53 -9.81 -20.31
CA TYR A 45 4.54 -9.45 -21.30
C TYR A 45 4.14 -8.14 -22.00
N TYR A 46 5.06 -7.18 -22.05
CA TYR A 46 4.79 -5.83 -22.60
C TYR A 46 4.41 -5.83 -24.09
N ASN A 47 4.80 -6.86 -24.84
CA ASN A 47 4.60 -6.98 -26.28
C ASN A 47 3.42 -7.90 -26.67
N VAL A 48 2.73 -8.49 -25.69
CA VAL A 48 1.59 -9.41 -25.93
C VAL A 48 0.27 -8.66 -25.80
N ILE A 49 -0.62 -8.89 -26.76
CA ILE A 49 -2.00 -8.36 -26.69
C ILE A 49 -2.79 -9.21 -25.69
N ILE A 50 -3.22 -8.58 -24.60
CA ILE A 50 -4.10 -9.19 -23.60
C ILE A 50 -5.54 -8.67 -23.84
N PRO A 51 -6.49 -9.55 -24.21
CA PRO A 51 -7.88 -9.15 -24.43
C PRO A 51 -8.50 -8.48 -23.20
N TYR A 52 -9.27 -7.42 -23.42
CA TYR A 52 -9.98 -6.68 -22.35
C TYR A 52 -9.08 -6.12 -21.24
N ARG A 53 -7.78 -5.96 -21.48
CA ARG A 53 -6.85 -5.32 -20.53
C ARG A 53 -7.31 -3.90 -20.22
N ALA A 54 -7.56 -3.62 -18.95
CA ALA A 54 -7.91 -2.28 -18.50
C ALA A 54 -6.73 -1.30 -18.70
N PRO A 55 -6.99 -0.07 -19.17
CA PRO A 55 -5.97 0.98 -19.20
C PRO A 55 -5.60 1.36 -17.76
N MET A 56 -4.31 1.60 -17.54
CA MET A 56 -3.78 2.05 -16.26
C MET A 56 -3.76 3.57 -16.18
N TYR A 57 -4.08 4.10 -15.00
CA TYR A 57 -4.04 5.53 -14.72
C TYR A 57 -3.06 5.85 -13.60
N THR A 58 -2.63 7.10 -13.55
CA THR A 58 -1.84 7.69 -12.47
C THR A 58 -2.30 9.13 -12.22
N ARG A 59 -1.77 9.78 -11.19
CA ARG A 59 -1.91 11.24 -11.02
C ARG A 59 -0.57 11.93 -11.25
N ASN A 60 -0.59 13.03 -11.98
CA ASN A 60 0.58 13.89 -12.06
C ASN A 60 0.80 14.67 -10.76
N LYS A 61 1.87 15.47 -10.72
CA LYS A 61 2.22 16.34 -9.60
C LYS A 61 1.11 17.32 -9.20
N LYS A 62 0.21 17.68 -10.13
CA LYS A 62 -0.95 18.55 -9.86
C LYS A 62 -2.19 17.77 -9.40
N ARG A 63 -2.05 16.48 -9.11
CA ARG A 63 -3.12 15.58 -8.69
C ARG A 63 -4.22 15.39 -9.75
N VAL A 64 -3.93 15.67 -11.01
CA VAL A 64 -4.84 15.41 -12.14
C VAL A 64 -4.64 13.99 -12.65
N LEU A 65 -5.73 13.27 -12.90
CA LEU A 65 -5.72 11.90 -13.43
C LEU A 65 -5.22 11.89 -14.88
N GLU A 66 -4.31 10.97 -15.21
CA GLU A 66 -3.76 10.79 -16.54
C GLU A 66 -3.46 9.31 -16.84
N ASN A 67 -3.23 8.99 -18.10
CA ASN A 67 -2.81 7.64 -18.48
C ASN A 67 -1.43 7.33 -17.88
N ALA A 68 -1.29 6.15 -17.27
CA ALA A 68 -0.02 5.69 -16.75
C ALA A 68 0.95 5.37 -17.91
N PRO A 69 2.27 5.56 -17.71
CA PRO A 69 3.27 5.12 -18.68
C PRO A 69 3.24 3.60 -18.83
N LEU A 70 3.72 3.11 -19.98
CA LEU A 70 3.91 1.68 -20.21
C LEU A 70 4.83 1.10 -19.13
N ALA A 71 4.40 -0.01 -18.51
CA ALA A 71 5.18 -0.74 -17.53
C ALA A 71 5.60 -2.09 -18.13
N ASP A 72 6.90 -2.40 -18.09
CA ASP A 72 7.41 -3.72 -18.45
C ASP A 72 7.58 -4.56 -17.19
N HIS A 73 6.80 -5.64 -17.09
CA HIS A 73 6.81 -6.58 -15.97
C HIS A 73 7.55 -7.88 -16.28
N SER A 74 8.12 -8.03 -17.48
CA SER A 74 8.82 -9.23 -17.92
C SER A 74 9.98 -9.63 -16.99
N ILE A 75 10.62 -8.65 -16.34
CA ILE A 75 11.70 -8.88 -15.36
C ILE A 75 11.23 -9.48 -14.03
N LYS A 76 9.92 -9.52 -13.76
CA LYS A 76 9.35 -9.88 -12.46
C LYS A 76 8.06 -10.69 -12.54
N LEU A 77 7.91 -11.52 -13.57
CA LEU A 77 6.68 -12.28 -13.85
C LEU A 77 6.17 -13.04 -12.62
N ALA A 78 7.04 -13.81 -11.96
CA ALA A 78 6.67 -14.56 -10.76
C ALA A 78 6.44 -13.69 -9.51
N GLY A 79 7.16 -12.57 -9.39
CA GLY A 79 7.05 -11.66 -8.25
C GLY A 79 5.94 -10.61 -8.35
N GLY A 80 5.26 -10.49 -9.49
CA GLY A 80 4.17 -9.53 -9.67
C GLY A 80 3.82 -9.17 -11.11
N GLY A 81 4.16 -10.02 -12.09
CA GLY A 81 3.80 -9.84 -13.50
C GLY A 81 2.73 -10.81 -13.96
N ILE A 82 1.76 -11.13 -13.09
CA ILE A 82 0.54 -11.86 -13.45
C ILE A 82 -0.60 -10.86 -13.56
N ILE A 83 -1.34 -10.90 -14.66
CA ILE A 83 -2.57 -10.13 -14.88
C ILE A 83 -3.77 -11.07 -14.83
N SER A 84 -4.85 -10.63 -14.18
CA SER A 84 -6.04 -11.44 -13.97
C SER A 84 -7.30 -10.56 -13.91
N SER A 85 -8.45 -11.20 -13.81
CA SER A 85 -9.77 -10.59 -13.58
C SER A 85 -10.24 -10.87 -12.15
N VAL A 86 -11.23 -10.11 -11.66
CA VAL A 86 -11.83 -10.38 -10.34
C VAL A 86 -12.43 -11.78 -10.31
N GLU A 87 -13.11 -12.18 -11.38
CA GLU A 87 -13.73 -13.50 -11.53
C GLU A 87 -12.72 -14.63 -11.38
N ASP A 88 -11.54 -14.50 -12.01
CA ASP A 88 -10.49 -15.50 -11.91
C ASP A 88 -9.80 -15.49 -10.54
N LEU A 89 -9.60 -14.33 -9.90
CA LEU A 89 -9.10 -14.26 -8.53
C LEU A 89 -10.07 -14.92 -7.53
N LEU A 90 -11.39 -14.75 -7.72
CA LEU A 90 -12.40 -15.45 -6.93
C LEU A 90 -12.34 -16.96 -7.15
N LYS A 91 -12.15 -17.42 -8.39
CA LYS A 91 -11.95 -18.84 -8.69
C LYS A 91 -10.69 -19.39 -8.04
N PHE A 92 -9.57 -18.66 -8.09
CA PHE A 92 -8.33 -19.03 -7.41
C PHE A 92 -8.53 -19.20 -5.91
N GLY A 93 -9.13 -18.21 -5.24
CA GLY A 93 -9.42 -18.30 -3.82
C GLY A 93 -10.36 -19.47 -3.48
N ASN A 94 -11.39 -19.71 -4.30
CA ASN A 94 -12.30 -20.84 -4.11
C ASN A 94 -11.61 -22.19 -4.33
N ALA A 95 -10.69 -22.28 -5.29
CA ALA A 95 -9.90 -23.49 -5.55
C ALA A 95 -8.94 -23.79 -4.38
N ILE A 96 -8.44 -22.78 -3.68
CA ILE A 96 -7.71 -22.96 -2.41
C ILE A 96 -8.66 -23.43 -1.30
N LEU A 97 -9.80 -22.76 -1.09
CA LEU A 97 -10.78 -23.12 -0.05
C LEU A 97 -11.28 -24.57 -0.19
N ASN A 98 -11.46 -25.04 -1.42
CA ASN A 98 -11.97 -26.37 -1.72
C ASN A 98 -10.85 -27.43 -1.81
N ASN A 99 -9.61 -27.09 -1.46
CA ASN A 99 -8.43 -27.95 -1.59
C ASN A 99 -8.20 -28.52 -3.01
N THR A 100 -8.65 -27.80 -4.04
CA THR A 100 -8.46 -28.18 -5.45
C THR A 100 -7.00 -28.03 -5.87
N LEU A 101 -6.35 -26.96 -5.43
CA LEU A 101 -4.94 -26.69 -5.77
C LEU A 101 -3.96 -27.31 -4.77
N LEU A 102 -4.32 -27.33 -3.50
CA LEU A 102 -3.45 -27.72 -2.39
C LEU A 102 -4.21 -28.51 -1.35
N LYS A 103 -3.53 -29.44 -0.68
CA LYS A 103 -4.08 -30.13 0.49
C LYS A 103 -4.14 -29.17 1.68
N SER A 104 -5.11 -29.36 2.58
CA SER A 104 -5.23 -28.56 3.82
C SER A 104 -3.92 -28.48 4.61
N ALA A 105 -3.23 -29.61 4.79
CA ALA A 105 -1.95 -29.64 5.51
C ALA A 105 -0.84 -28.79 4.84
N THR A 106 -0.89 -28.66 3.51
CA THR A 106 0.03 -27.78 2.78
C THR A 106 -0.31 -26.32 3.02
N ILE A 107 -1.60 -25.97 3.01
CA ILE A 107 -2.08 -24.62 3.33
C ILE A 107 -1.69 -24.25 4.77
N ASP A 108 -1.90 -25.13 5.73
CA ASP A 108 -1.51 -24.91 7.13
C ASP A 108 0.00 -24.65 7.28
N SER A 109 0.83 -25.38 6.52
CA SER A 109 2.27 -25.16 6.48
C SER A 109 2.63 -23.81 5.83
N MET A 110 1.94 -23.42 4.75
CA MET A 110 2.13 -22.14 4.07
C MET A 110 1.76 -20.95 4.94
N LEU A 111 0.83 -21.12 5.89
CA LEU A 111 0.34 -20.05 6.78
C LEU A 111 1.02 -20.03 8.15
N LYS A 112 2.17 -20.68 8.31
CA LYS A 112 2.96 -20.57 9.55
C LYS A 112 3.59 -19.18 9.67
N PRO A 113 3.47 -18.50 10.84
CA PRO A 113 4.12 -17.22 11.07
C PRO A 113 5.64 -17.32 10.96
N LEU A 114 6.26 -16.31 10.36
CA LEU A 114 7.72 -16.17 10.35
C LEU A 114 8.21 -15.74 11.73
N VAL A 115 9.16 -16.49 12.29
CA VAL A 115 9.88 -16.11 13.51
C VAL A 115 11.17 -15.38 13.12
N LEU A 116 11.32 -14.15 13.59
CA LEU A 116 12.50 -13.32 13.31
C LEU A 116 13.63 -13.63 14.30
N PRO A 117 14.91 -13.31 13.96
CA PRO A 117 16.05 -13.54 14.86
C PRO A 117 15.94 -12.86 16.24
N ASN A 118 15.11 -11.82 16.37
CA ASN A 118 14.85 -11.13 17.63
C ASN A 118 13.68 -11.73 18.43
N GLY A 119 13.16 -12.89 18.02
CA GLY A 119 12.02 -13.57 18.66
C GLY A 119 10.64 -13.06 18.24
N ASN A 120 10.56 -11.90 17.58
CA ASN A 120 9.28 -11.37 17.11
C ASN A 120 8.72 -12.22 15.97
N THR A 121 7.40 -12.31 15.89
CA THR A 121 6.72 -12.99 14.80
C THR A 121 6.16 -12.02 13.79
N ARG A 122 5.97 -12.50 12.55
CA ARG A 122 5.27 -11.78 11.49
C ARG A 122 4.22 -12.70 10.89
N ASN A 123 3.01 -12.18 10.73
CA ASN A 123 1.88 -12.90 10.10
C ASN A 123 2.02 -12.89 8.57
N TYR A 124 3.10 -13.48 8.12
CA TYR A 124 3.43 -13.67 6.71
C TYR A 124 4.04 -15.07 6.60
N GLY A 125 3.56 -15.85 5.65
CA GLY A 125 4.03 -17.21 5.38
C GLY A 125 4.58 -17.33 3.96
N LEU A 126 4.35 -18.46 3.32
CA LEU A 126 4.76 -18.70 1.94
C LEU A 126 3.78 -18.01 0.98
N GLY A 127 4.09 -16.79 0.54
CA GLY A 127 3.28 -16.06 -0.45
C GLY A 127 2.06 -15.30 0.09
N PHE A 128 1.70 -15.49 1.36
CA PHE A 128 0.49 -14.92 1.95
C PHE A 128 0.77 -14.16 3.24
N SER A 129 0.09 -13.03 3.40
CA SER A 129 -0.12 -12.38 4.70
C SER A 129 -1.41 -12.92 5.32
N PHE A 130 -1.52 -12.83 6.64
CA PHE A 130 -2.76 -13.20 7.33
C PHE A 130 -2.99 -12.32 8.56
N THR A 131 -4.22 -12.31 9.02
CA THR A 131 -4.66 -11.52 10.18
C THR A 131 -3.93 -11.93 11.46
N ASP A 132 -3.83 -10.99 12.38
CA ASP A 132 -3.40 -11.28 13.74
C ASP A 132 -4.48 -11.98 14.58
N SER A 133 -4.09 -12.42 15.78
CA SER A 133 -4.98 -13.07 16.73
C SER A 133 -6.04 -12.13 17.34
N THR A 134 -5.89 -10.81 17.19
CA THR A 134 -6.85 -9.82 17.68
C THR A 134 -7.94 -9.50 16.67
N SER A 135 -7.77 -9.95 15.43
CA SER A 135 -8.72 -9.72 14.35
C SER A 135 -10.03 -10.47 14.61
N LYS A 136 -11.16 -9.82 14.37
CA LYS A 136 -12.49 -10.39 14.57
C LYS A 136 -12.70 -11.70 13.80
N ARG A 137 -12.07 -11.83 12.62
CA ARG A 137 -12.09 -13.03 11.79
C ARG A 137 -10.70 -13.30 11.25
N PHE A 138 -10.39 -14.58 11.11
CA PHE A 138 -9.17 -15.00 10.46
C PHE A 138 -9.34 -14.97 8.93
N TYR A 139 -8.45 -14.29 8.23
CA TYR A 139 -8.30 -14.44 6.79
C TYR A 139 -6.82 -14.43 6.42
N PHE A 140 -6.52 -15.04 5.27
CA PHE A 140 -5.22 -14.93 4.62
C PHE A 140 -5.37 -14.42 3.20
N GLY A 141 -4.32 -13.83 2.67
CA GLY A 141 -4.42 -13.05 1.45
C GLY A 141 -3.12 -12.36 1.05
N HIS A 142 -3.18 -11.56 0.01
CA HIS A 142 -2.07 -10.71 -0.37
C HIS A 142 -2.55 -9.49 -1.15
N THR A 143 -1.90 -8.35 -0.92
CA THR A 143 -2.12 -7.13 -1.68
C THR A 143 -1.15 -7.04 -2.85
N GLY A 144 -1.62 -6.54 -4.00
CA GLY A 144 -0.82 -6.17 -5.16
C GLY A 144 -0.53 -4.67 -5.14
N ALA A 145 0.73 -4.29 -5.42
CA ALA A 145 1.16 -2.91 -5.21
C ALA A 145 1.09 -2.01 -6.46
N TRP A 146 1.35 -2.58 -7.65
CA TRP A 146 1.44 -1.83 -8.91
C TRP A 146 0.05 -1.43 -9.42
N ASN A 147 -0.79 -2.44 -9.63
CA ASN A 147 -2.23 -2.29 -9.70
C ASN A 147 -2.73 -2.59 -8.29
N SER A 148 -3.60 -1.73 -7.73
CA SER A 148 -4.15 -1.99 -6.39
C SER A 148 -5.03 -3.22 -6.49
N ALA A 149 -4.49 -4.37 -6.10
CA ALA A 149 -5.20 -5.64 -6.06
C ALA A 149 -5.21 -6.14 -4.63
N ASP A 150 -6.25 -6.89 -4.27
CA ASP A 150 -6.30 -7.58 -3.00
C ASP A 150 -7.12 -8.85 -3.14
N LEU A 151 -6.68 -9.89 -2.44
CA LEU A 151 -7.36 -11.16 -2.34
C LEU A 151 -7.39 -11.53 -0.87
N GLN A 152 -8.58 -11.78 -0.34
CA GLN A 152 -8.83 -12.22 1.03
C GLN A 152 -9.62 -13.51 1.01
N ILE A 153 -9.10 -14.53 1.68
CA ILE A 153 -9.70 -15.84 1.79
C ILE A 153 -10.03 -16.07 3.26
N TYR A 154 -11.31 -16.25 3.57
CA TYR A 154 -11.87 -16.50 4.90
C TYR A 154 -12.26 -17.97 5.01
N PRO A 155 -11.40 -18.86 5.55
CA PRO A 155 -11.62 -20.30 5.46
C PRO A 155 -12.79 -20.79 6.30
N LYS A 156 -12.97 -20.19 7.49
CA LYS A 156 -14.04 -20.56 8.41
C LYS A 156 -15.41 -20.17 7.83
N GLU A 157 -15.49 -19.00 7.23
CA GLU A 157 -16.70 -18.45 6.62
C GLU A 157 -16.94 -18.96 5.19
N LYS A 158 -15.94 -19.59 4.57
CA LYS A 158 -15.94 -20.02 3.17
C LYS A 158 -16.24 -18.88 2.20
N VAL A 159 -15.58 -17.74 2.43
CA VAL A 159 -15.75 -16.51 1.65
C VAL A 159 -14.43 -16.12 1.00
N VAL A 160 -14.50 -15.70 -0.25
CA VAL A 160 -13.39 -15.07 -0.96
C VAL A 160 -13.82 -13.67 -1.35
N ILE A 161 -12.99 -12.69 -1.04
CA ILE A 161 -13.15 -11.31 -1.46
C ILE A 161 -11.95 -10.96 -2.33
N ALA A 162 -12.22 -10.48 -3.54
CA ALA A 162 -11.20 -10.01 -4.45
C ALA A 162 -11.55 -8.61 -4.95
N HIS A 163 -10.52 -7.80 -5.12
CA HIS A 163 -10.64 -6.42 -5.57
C HIS A 163 -9.45 -6.09 -6.46
N VAL A 164 -9.69 -5.39 -7.57
CA VAL A 164 -8.65 -4.88 -8.46
C VAL A 164 -8.99 -3.46 -8.88
N MET A 165 -7.98 -2.59 -8.97
CA MET A 165 -8.07 -1.24 -9.49
C MET A 165 -6.98 -1.01 -10.52
N ASN A 166 -7.33 -0.22 -11.53
CA ASN A 166 -6.41 0.25 -12.56
C ASN A 166 -5.78 1.62 -12.23
N TYR A 167 -5.85 2.00 -10.95
CA TYR A 167 -5.21 3.18 -10.40
C TYR A 167 -4.96 2.96 -8.90
N ARG A 168 -3.78 3.35 -8.41
CA ARG A 168 -3.52 3.41 -6.98
C ARG A 168 -3.41 4.86 -6.54
N ASP A 169 -4.36 5.27 -5.71
CA ASP A 169 -4.36 6.59 -5.06
C ASP A 169 -4.11 6.48 -3.55
N ARG A 170 -4.22 7.63 -2.88
CA ARG A 170 -4.36 7.85 -1.43
C ARG A 170 -5.62 7.18 -0.88
N TYR A 171 -5.68 5.85 -0.91
CA TYR A 171 -6.76 5.14 -0.21
C TYR A 171 -6.45 5.06 1.28
N PRO A 172 -7.32 5.60 2.15
CA PRO A 172 -7.10 5.55 3.60
C PRO A 172 -7.17 4.11 4.13
N GLU A 173 -7.97 3.26 3.47
CA GLU A 173 -8.28 1.88 3.85
C GLU A 173 -8.42 0.98 2.62
N ASN A 174 -8.15 -0.32 2.79
CA ASN A 174 -8.26 -1.32 1.74
C ASN A 174 -9.74 -1.58 1.40
N PRO A 175 -10.21 -1.36 0.15
CA PRO A 175 -11.61 -1.58 -0.24
C PRO A 175 -12.17 -2.95 0.13
N SER A 176 -11.35 -4.00 0.10
CA SER A 176 -11.76 -5.35 0.49
C SER A 176 -12.24 -5.42 1.94
N ASN A 177 -11.68 -4.62 2.87
CA ASN A 177 -12.12 -4.60 4.26
C ASN A 177 -13.54 -4.01 4.40
N TYR A 178 -13.89 -3.03 3.56
CA TYR A 178 -15.26 -2.50 3.51
C TYR A 178 -16.22 -3.52 2.91
N ILE A 179 -15.82 -4.20 1.83
CA ILE A 179 -16.62 -5.27 1.24
C ILE A 179 -16.87 -6.38 2.28
N ALA A 180 -15.83 -6.78 3.01
CA ALA A 180 -15.91 -7.79 4.06
C ALA A 180 -16.87 -7.38 5.17
N SER A 181 -16.75 -6.15 5.67
CA SER A 181 -17.59 -5.65 6.75
C SER A 181 -19.06 -5.50 6.35
N ILE A 182 -19.35 -5.07 5.11
CA ILE A 182 -20.71 -5.08 4.55
C ILE A 182 -21.24 -6.53 4.46
N TYR A 183 -20.46 -7.43 3.86
CA TYR A 183 -20.86 -8.83 3.67
C TYR A 183 -21.16 -9.53 5.01
N PHE A 184 -20.29 -9.33 6.00
CA PHE A 184 -20.42 -9.91 7.33
C PHE A 184 -21.34 -9.13 8.28
N ARG A 185 -21.95 -8.02 7.81
CA ARG A 185 -22.82 -7.14 8.60
C ARG A 185 -22.14 -6.63 9.87
N ASP A 186 -20.86 -6.34 9.78
CA ASP A 186 -20.13 -5.67 10.85
C ASP A 186 -20.50 -4.18 10.86
N THR A 187 -20.40 -3.54 12.02
CA THR A 187 -20.49 -2.09 12.12
C THR A 187 -19.37 -1.46 11.32
N THR A 188 -19.73 -0.62 10.35
CA THR A 188 -18.80 0.13 9.51
C THR A 188 -18.97 1.61 9.75
N GLU A 189 -17.86 2.34 9.80
CA GLU A 189 -17.92 3.79 9.64
C GLU A 189 -18.22 4.11 8.17
N SER A 190 -19.00 5.17 7.96
CA SER A 190 -19.20 5.71 6.61
C SER A 190 -17.87 6.13 6.02
N LEU A 191 -17.64 5.76 4.76
CA LEU A 191 -16.54 6.30 3.97
C LEU A 191 -16.63 7.84 3.96
N LYS A 192 -15.57 8.48 4.43
CA LYS A 192 -15.44 9.94 4.43
C LYS A 192 -14.68 10.39 3.20
N LYS A 193 -15.11 11.50 2.59
CA LYS A 193 -14.48 12.08 1.40
C LYS A 193 -13.08 12.62 1.75
N PRO A 194 -12.00 12.20 1.07
CA PRO A 194 -10.67 12.74 1.30
C PRO A 194 -10.61 14.22 0.89
N ILE A 195 -10.03 15.07 1.75
CA ILE A 195 -10.01 16.53 1.55
C ILE A 195 -8.70 17.02 0.91
N SER A 196 -7.63 16.22 0.98
CA SER A 196 -6.27 16.61 0.61
C SER A 196 -6.14 17.15 -0.82
N ASP A 197 -6.78 16.51 -1.81
CA ASP A 197 -6.74 16.96 -3.20
C ASP A 197 -7.45 18.31 -3.40
N PHE A 198 -8.57 18.53 -2.70
CA PHE A 198 -9.30 19.80 -2.75
C PHE A 198 -8.48 20.91 -2.09
N TYR A 199 -7.89 20.64 -0.92
CA TYR A 199 -6.99 21.58 -0.27
C TYR A 199 -5.78 21.93 -1.13
N PHE A 200 -5.19 20.96 -1.81
CA PHE A 200 -4.05 21.22 -2.69
C PHE A 200 -4.44 22.14 -3.86
N GLN A 201 -5.61 21.93 -4.47
CA GLN A 201 -6.13 22.80 -5.52
C GLN A 201 -6.42 24.22 -5.02
N ILE A 202 -7.03 24.36 -3.84
CA ILE A 202 -7.30 25.67 -3.25
C ILE A 202 -5.99 26.37 -2.88
N GLY A 203 -5.06 25.69 -2.21
CA GLY A 203 -3.78 26.25 -1.79
C GLY A 203 -2.93 26.74 -2.96
N THR A 204 -2.82 25.95 -4.03
CA THR A 204 -2.03 26.33 -5.20
C THR A 204 -2.67 27.41 -6.07
N ARG A 205 -3.99 27.63 -5.95
CA ARG A 205 -4.70 28.65 -6.75
C ARG A 205 -4.98 29.94 -5.99
N PHE A 206 -5.25 29.85 -4.69
CA PHE A 206 -5.74 30.95 -3.85
C PHE A 206 -4.91 31.15 -2.57
N GLY A 207 -3.80 30.42 -2.41
CA GLY A 207 -2.93 30.52 -1.24
C GLY A 207 -3.39 29.65 -0.06
N LEU A 208 -2.44 29.34 0.84
CA LEU A 208 -2.66 28.44 1.96
C LEU A 208 -3.64 29.01 3.01
N ASP A 209 -3.71 30.33 3.16
CA ASP A 209 -4.70 30.98 4.05
C ASP A 209 -6.15 30.64 3.66
N SER A 210 -6.41 30.50 2.36
CA SER A 210 -7.72 30.05 1.85
C SER A 210 -8.04 28.61 2.28
N VAL A 211 -7.03 27.75 2.37
CA VAL A 211 -7.19 26.37 2.86
C VAL A 211 -7.55 26.37 4.34
N PHE A 212 -6.86 27.18 5.15
CA PHE A 212 -7.13 27.26 6.59
C PHE A 212 -8.51 27.86 6.88
N SER A 213 -8.88 28.94 6.19
CA SER A 213 -10.21 29.55 6.32
C SER A 213 -11.34 28.59 5.92
N LEU A 214 -11.15 27.87 4.81
CA LEU A 214 -12.08 26.82 4.40
C LEU A 214 -12.17 25.74 5.48
N HIS A 215 -11.04 25.21 5.97
CA HIS A 215 -11.02 24.17 6.99
C HIS A 215 -11.84 24.57 8.22
N GLU A 216 -11.63 25.78 8.74
CA GLU A 216 -12.38 26.28 9.90
C GLU A 216 -13.90 26.29 9.66
N THR A 217 -14.32 26.53 8.41
CA THR A 217 -15.73 26.53 8.01
C THR A 217 -16.32 25.12 7.93
N ILE A 218 -15.55 24.13 7.45
CA ILE A 218 -16.06 22.77 7.15
C ILE A 218 -15.61 21.68 8.12
N LYS A 219 -14.74 21.98 9.10
CA LYS A 219 -14.13 20.96 10.00
C LYS A 219 -15.11 20.13 10.83
N THR A 220 -16.36 20.56 10.95
CA THR A 220 -17.42 19.83 11.66
C THR A 220 -18.22 18.90 10.75
N ASP A 221 -18.01 18.93 9.43
CA ASP A 221 -18.65 18.03 8.48
C ASP A 221 -18.14 16.60 8.67
N SER A 222 -19.01 15.74 9.21
CA SER A 222 -18.69 14.34 9.50
C SER A 222 -18.51 13.47 8.25
N THR A 223 -18.90 13.96 7.07
CA THR A 223 -18.75 13.27 5.79
C THR A 223 -17.38 13.47 5.16
N ILE A 224 -16.55 14.37 5.70
CA ILE A 224 -15.23 14.71 5.18
C ILE A 224 -14.14 14.16 6.10
N ASN A 225 -13.07 13.64 5.50
CA ASN A 225 -11.91 13.14 6.21
C ASN A 225 -10.93 14.29 6.45
N PHE A 226 -10.77 14.72 7.71
CA PHE A 226 -9.76 15.72 8.12
C PHE A 226 -8.62 15.10 8.94
N SER A 227 -8.40 13.79 8.82
CA SER A 227 -7.35 13.10 9.58
C SER A 227 -5.98 13.72 9.35
N LYS A 228 -5.06 13.52 10.30
CA LYS A 228 -3.63 13.87 10.17
C LYS A 228 -3.04 13.45 8.83
N ARG A 229 -3.46 12.29 8.32
CA ARG A 229 -2.99 11.74 7.04
C ARG A 229 -3.36 12.64 5.85
N GLU A 230 -4.57 13.21 5.82
CA GLU A 230 -4.98 14.11 4.74
C GLU A 230 -4.16 15.40 4.73
N TRP A 231 -3.84 15.93 5.90
CA TRP A 231 -2.93 17.08 6.00
C TRP A 231 -1.50 16.74 5.60
N MET A 232 -0.99 15.56 5.97
CA MET A 232 0.31 15.08 5.52
C MET A 232 0.37 14.94 3.99
N PHE A 233 -0.74 14.49 3.38
CA PHE A 233 -0.86 14.42 1.93
C PHE A 233 -0.83 15.79 1.25
N LEU A 234 -1.46 16.80 1.83
CA LEU A 234 -1.35 18.19 1.37
C LEU A 234 0.11 18.69 1.46
N ALA A 235 0.73 18.56 2.63
CA ALA A 235 2.11 19.02 2.85
C ALA A 235 3.10 18.35 1.89
N SER A 236 2.97 17.03 1.70
CA SER A 236 3.81 16.28 0.77
C SER A 236 3.61 16.70 -0.69
N ASP A 237 2.37 16.98 -1.13
CA ASP A 237 2.14 17.49 -2.48
C ASP A 237 2.75 18.87 -2.69
N LEU A 238 2.64 19.76 -1.69
CA LEU A 238 3.26 21.08 -1.73
C LEU A 238 4.78 20.95 -1.88
N GLU A 239 5.43 20.08 -1.09
CA GLU A 239 6.87 19.80 -1.23
C GLU A 239 7.24 19.22 -2.60
N ASN A 240 6.48 18.25 -3.10
CA ASN A 240 6.73 17.60 -4.39
C ASN A 240 6.60 18.57 -5.58
N ASN A 241 5.87 19.67 -5.38
CA ASN A 241 5.74 20.78 -6.32
C ASN A 241 6.63 21.98 -5.97
N ASN A 242 7.57 21.83 -5.04
CA ASN A 242 8.55 22.83 -4.64
C ASN A 242 7.96 24.07 -3.91
N TYR A 243 6.74 23.97 -3.38
CA TYR A 243 6.16 24.97 -2.46
C TYR A 243 6.65 24.70 -1.03
N ILE A 244 7.97 24.83 -0.81
CA ILE A 244 8.62 24.41 0.44
C ILE A 244 8.12 25.19 1.66
N GLN A 245 7.93 26.51 1.53
CA GLN A 245 7.41 27.35 2.61
C GLN A 245 5.98 26.97 3.00
N ASP A 246 5.09 26.78 2.03
CA ASP A 246 3.71 26.37 2.28
C ASP A 246 3.65 24.97 2.92
N ALA A 247 4.54 24.07 2.52
CA ALA A 247 4.65 22.76 3.16
C ALA A 247 5.09 22.87 4.62
N ILE A 248 6.10 23.70 4.93
CA ILE A 248 6.55 23.97 6.31
C ILE A 248 5.40 24.51 7.16
N ILE A 249 4.66 25.50 6.65
CA ILE A 249 3.50 26.07 7.35
C ILE A 249 2.44 24.99 7.57
N THR A 250 2.18 24.15 6.58
CA THR A 250 1.23 23.04 6.70
C THR A 250 1.67 22.04 7.77
N TYR A 251 2.95 21.66 7.84
CA TYR A 251 3.45 20.76 8.89
C TYR A 251 3.36 21.37 10.29
N ILE A 252 3.64 22.66 10.43
CA ILE A 252 3.44 23.37 11.70
C ILE A 252 1.97 23.29 12.10
N LYS A 253 1.04 23.53 11.16
CA LYS A 253 -0.40 23.40 11.40
C LYS A 253 -0.79 21.98 11.85
N ILE A 254 -0.18 20.96 11.26
CA ILE A 254 -0.39 19.56 11.69
C ILE A 254 0.06 19.36 13.14
N LEU A 255 1.22 19.91 13.54
CA LEU A 255 1.72 19.78 14.92
C LEU A 255 0.87 20.53 15.94
N GLU A 256 0.21 21.62 15.54
CA GLU A 256 -0.79 22.30 16.39
C GLU A 256 -2.01 21.41 16.66
N MET A 257 -2.50 20.70 15.63
CA MET A 257 -3.69 19.85 15.74
C MET A 257 -3.40 18.45 16.29
N PHE A 258 -2.21 17.93 16.01
CA PHE A 258 -1.74 16.59 16.37
C PHE A 258 -0.33 16.67 17.00
N PRO A 259 -0.23 17.14 18.26
CA PRO A 259 1.05 17.30 18.94
C PRO A 259 1.84 16.00 19.04
N GLU A 260 3.17 16.12 19.17
CA GLU A 260 4.10 15.00 19.47
C GLU A 260 4.12 13.86 18.43
N THR A 261 3.81 14.18 17.17
CA THR A 261 3.82 13.21 16.06
C THR A 261 5.21 13.13 15.41
N THR A 262 5.93 12.03 15.66
CA THR A 262 7.32 11.86 15.19
C THR A 262 7.45 11.84 13.67
N ASP A 263 6.47 11.30 12.96
CA ASP A 263 6.41 11.30 11.49
C ASP A 263 6.29 12.72 10.91
N VAL A 264 5.49 13.58 11.52
CA VAL A 264 5.33 14.98 11.13
C VAL A 264 6.59 15.79 11.45
N LEU A 265 7.18 15.59 12.63
CA LEU A 265 8.45 16.24 13.02
C LEU A 265 9.60 15.85 12.09
N LEU A 266 9.69 14.57 11.69
CA LEU A 266 10.66 14.11 10.69
C LEU A 266 10.45 14.81 9.35
N ALA A 267 9.21 14.85 8.86
CA ALA A 267 8.88 15.49 7.59
C ALA A 267 9.19 17.00 7.61
N LEU A 268 8.80 17.69 8.69
CA LEU A 268 9.12 19.10 8.91
C LEU A 268 10.63 19.35 8.98
N GLY A 269 11.38 18.51 9.70
CA GLY A 269 12.84 18.59 9.74
C GLY A 269 13.46 18.48 8.35
N ASN A 270 12.99 17.54 7.53
CA ASN A 270 13.44 17.40 6.14
C ASN A 270 13.03 18.60 5.27
N ALA A 271 11.84 19.16 5.47
CA ALA A 271 11.40 20.36 4.76
C ALA A 271 12.28 21.57 5.10
N TYR A 272 12.67 21.76 6.37
CA TYR A 272 13.64 22.78 6.77
C TYR A 272 15.02 22.58 6.14
N LEU A 273 15.48 21.34 5.93
CA LEU A 273 16.72 21.10 5.18
C LEU A 273 16.61 21.57 3.72
N LYS A 274 15.49 21.30 3.06
CA LYS A 274 15.23 21.80 1.70
C LYS A 274 15.21 23.33 1.67
N ASP A 275 14.74 23.95 2.74
CA ASP A 275 14.73 25.41 2.95
C ASP A 275 16.07 25.98 3.47
N LYS A 276 17.11 25.14 3.60
CA LYS A 276 18.45 25.53 4.11
C LYS A 276 18.45 26.06 5.56
N ASN A 277 17.44 25.70 6.36
CA ASN A 277 17.35 26.04 7.77
C ASN A 277 17.81 24.87 8.66
N GLU A 278 19.12 24.64 8.70
CA GLU A 278 19.71 23.51 9.43
C GLU A 278 19.44 23.54 10.93
N GLY A 279 19.37 24.74 11.53
CA GLY A 279 19.07 24.91 12.95
C GLY A 279 17.68 24.40 13.33
N LEU A 280 16.65 24.79 12.55
CA LEU A 280 15.29 24.29 12.76
C LEU A 280 15.16 22.81 12.40
N ALA A 281 15.85 22.35 11.36
CA ALA A 281 15.89 20.92 11.02
C ALA A 281 16.45 20.08 12.18
N LEU A 282 17.61 20.47 12.72
CA LEU A 282 18.26 19.79 13.83
C LEU A 282 17.38 19.78 15.09
N LYS A 283 16.69 20.89 15.39
CA LYS A 283 15.73 20.95 16.50
C LYS A 283 14.63 19.91 16.37
N ASN A 284 14.06 19.75 15.17
CA ASN A 284 13.01 18.76 14.91
C ASN A 284 13.53 17.32 15.03
N PHE A 285 14.68 16.99 14.42
CA PHE A 285 15.23 15.64 14.53
C PHE A 285 15.60 15.26 15.97
N ARG A 286 16.11 16.20 16.77
CA ARG A 286 16.35 15.96 18.21
C ARG A 286 15.04 15.71 18.95
N ARG A 287 13.97 16.45 18.65
CA ARG A 287 12.65 16.21 19.24
C ARG A 287 12.11 14.82 18.87
N VAL A 288 12.35 14.34 17.64
CA VAL A 288 12.01 12.97 17.25
C VAL A 288 12.72 11.96 18.13
N LEU A 289 14.04 12.08 18.35
CA LEU A 289 14.78 11.14 19.24
C LEU A 289 14.38 11.25 20.72
N GLN A 290 13.86 12.38 21.18
CA GLN A 290 13.31 12.50 22.53
C GLN A 290 12.03 11.67 22.69
N LEU A 291 11.17 11.66 21.67
CA LEU A 291 9.91 10.93 21.68
C LEU A 291 10.09 9.45 21.30
N GLU A 292 11.02 9.17 20.40
CA GLU A 292 11.33 7.85 19.87
C GLU A 292 12.85 7.65 19.78
N PRO A 293 13.51 7.24 20.89
CA PRO A 293 14.98 7.15 20.96
C PRO A 293 15.64 6.23 19.94
N ASN A 294 14.90 5.24 19.43
CA ASN A 294 15.39 4.27 18.45
C ASN A 294 15.12 4.68 16.99
N ASN A 295 14.67 5.91 16.74
CA ASN A 295 14.34 6.37 15.39
C ASN A 295 15.61 6.56 14.54
N GLN A 296 15.89 5.57 13.68
CA GLN A 296 17.09 5.56 12.85
C GLN A 296 17.15 6.72 11.85
N GLN A 297 15.99 7.16 11.34
CA GLN A 297 15.96 8.24 10.34
C GLN A 297 16.43 9.56 10.95
N ALA A 298 15.92 9.92 12.13
CA ALA A 298 16.35 11.12 12.84
C ALA A 298 17.84 11.06 13.20
N ALA A 299 18.32 9.92 13.72
CA ALA A 299 19.72 9.74 14.08
C ALA A 299 20.67 9.96 12.88
N ILE A 300 20.32 9.41 11.71
CA ILE A 300 21.10 9.59 10.49
C ILE A 300 21.14 11.06 10.06
N GLN A 301 20.01 11.77 10.12
CA GLN A 301 19.98 13.19 9.73
C GLN A 301 20.78 14.08 10.69
N ILE A 302 20.70 13.83 12.00
CA ILE A 302 21.51 14.54 12.99
C ILE A 302 23.00 14.34 12.70
N LYS A 303 23.42 13.09 12.51
CA LYS A 303 24.82 12.76 12.18
C LYS A 303 25.32 13.50 10.94
N LYS A 304 24.50 13.58 9.88
CA LYS A 304 24.84 14.34 8.66
C LYS A 304 25.03 15.84 8.94
N LEU A 305 24.19 16.43 9.79
CA LEU A 305 24.25 17.85 10.11
C LEU A 305 25.37 18.21 11.09
N THR A 306 25.72 17.30 12.00
CA THR A 306 26.69 17.58 13.07
C THR A 306 28.08 16.99 12.82
N GLY A 307 28.25 16.15 11.79
CA GLY A 307 29.53 15.52 11.45
C GLY A 307 29.99 14.39 12.37
N ASN A 308 29.15 13.91 13.29
CA ASN A 308 29.46 12.91 14.32
C ASN A 308 28.59 11.65 14.16
#